data_AF-A0A3A5JKV4-F1
#
_entry.id   AF-A0A3A5JKV4-F1
#
_cell.length_a   1.000
_cell.length_b   1.000
_cell.length_c   1.000
_cell.angle_alpha   90.00
_cell.angle_beta   90.00
_cell.angle_gamma   90.00
#
_symmetry.space_group_name_H-M   'P 1'
#
loop_
_entity.id
_entity.type
_entity.pdbx_description
1 polymer ?
#
loop_
_entity_poly.entity_id
_entity_poly.type
_entity_poly.pdbx_seq_one_letter_code
_entity_poly.pdbx_strand_id
1 'polypeptide(L)'
;MSNERKSTKGTSEKKKQCVKEAKVTNQFKKMMDEALEATKKVLEQRKKDLSEEGWNDAKRAEFEEIFGIQGSSIISVDGEDEKKKTKAADPGSPMDPFIEIRTISAHEFVQESVERLLAMFEKISTTGNAENDDPTLNGNFFNKTHLKKGSASVTADQTSFLDPDRYKEVLKINIFQNFVCKSLMGFDSQVSTLCHELSHFYRSGENGKDGGMGTEDMPTKGGYDPNKKYYEFASILKKWKSQYVFKNSYNVEQYFEIEL
;
A
#
# COMPACT_ATOMS: atom_id res chain seq x y z
N MET A 1 8.33 52.06 24.58
CA MET A 1 7.94 50.62 24.57
C MET A 1 7.62 50.26 23.13
N SER A 2 8.59 49.63 22.47
CA SER A 2 8.54 49.27 21.05
C SER A 2 7.88 47.89 20.91
N ASN A 3 6.76 47.79 20.19
CA ASN A 3 6.15 46.52 19.83
C ASN A 3 6.42 46.22 18.35
N GLU A 4 7.52 45.53 18.09
CA GLU A 4 7.79 44.92 16.79
C GLU A 4 6.89 43.69 16.61
N ARG A 5 5.88 43.79 15.73
CA ARG A 5 5.17 42.62 15.22
C ARG A 5 6.08 41.91 14.23
N LYS A 6 6.78 40.87 14.69
CA LYS A 6 7.47 39.89 13.83
C LYS A 6 6.44 39.20 12.94
N SER A 7 6.43 39.57 11.67
CA SER A 7 5.74 38.87 10.60
C SER A 7 6.57 37.65 10.19
N THR A 8 6.11 36.45 10.54
CA THR A 8 6.68 35.20 10.03
C THR A 8 6.13 34.94 8.64
N LYS A 9 6.91 35.32 7.61
CA LYS A 9 6.73 34.83 6.24
C LYS A 9 6.98 33.32 6.25
N GLY A 10 5.91 32.52 6.19
CA GLY A 10 5.99 31.10 5.91
C GLY A 10 6.52 30.91 4.48
N THR A 11 7.74 30.41 4.36
CA THR A 11 8.33 30.01 3.09
C THR A 11 7.67 28.69 2.69
N SER A 12 6.85 28.70 1.65
CA SER A 12 6.43 27.48 0.97
C SER A 12 7.65 26.90 0.26
N GLU A 13 8.25 25.84 0.82
CA GLU A 13 9.27 25.08 0.14
C GLU A 13 8.66 24.44 -1.10
N LYS A 14 8.96 25.01 -2.27
CA LYS A 14 8.74 24.34 -3.56
C LYS A 14 9.55 23.04 -3.53
N LYS A 15 8.87 21.89 -3.39
CA LYS A 15 9.48 20.56 -3.54
C LYS A 15 10.33 20.56 -4.82
N LYS A 16 11.66 20.51 -4.67
CA LYS A 16 12.59 20.37 -5.81
C LYS A 16 12.19 19.12 -6.57
N GLN A 17 11.92 19.27 -7.87
CA GLN A 17 11.57 18.14 -8.72
C GLN A 17 12.79 17.22 -8.84
N CYS A 18 12.72 16.04 -8.22
CA CYS A 18 13.74 15.02 -8.39
C CYS A 18 13.66 14.47 -9.82
N VAL A 19 14.67 14.76 -10.63
CA VAL A 19 14.78 14.21 -11.98
C VAL A 19 16.08 13.41 -11.99
N LYS A 20 15.97 12.08 -11.84
CA LYS A 20 17.08 11.16 -12.16
C LYS A 20 16.88 10.66 -13.59
N GLU A 21 17.96 10.22 -14.22
CA GLU A 21 17.89 9.51 -15.49
C GLU A 21 17.07 8.22 -15.33
N ALA A 22 16.39 7.81 -16.40
CA ALA A 22 15.65 6.55 -16.41
C ALA A 22 16.60 5.40 -16.10
N LYS A 23 16.22 4.51 -15.17
CA LYS A 23 17.08 3.38 -14.79
C LYS A 23 17.08 2.34 -15.91
N VAL A 24 18.27 2.05 -16.44
CA VAL A 24 18.50 0.87 -17.29
C VAL A 24 18.18 -0.41 -16.51
N THR A 25 17.76 -1.47 -17.20
CA THR A 25 17.17 -2.69 -16.61
C THR A 25 17.99 -3.28 -15.46
N ASN A 26 19.33 -3.31 -15.55
CA ASN A 26 20.19 -3.82 -14.47
C ASN A 26 20.16 -2.93 -13.21
N GLN A 27 20.15 -1.60 -13.37
CA GLN A 27 20.06 -0.66 -12.25
C GLN A 27 18.66 -0.67 -11.63
N PHE A 28 17.63 -0.88 -12.46
CA PHE A 28 16.26 -1.06 -12.02
C PHE A 28 16.14 -2.33 -11.19
N LYS A 29 16.63 -3.46 -11.70
CA LYS A 29 16.64 -4.74 -11.01
C LYS A 29 17.31 -4.63 -9.64
N LYS A 30 18.53 -4.09 -9.57
CA LYS A 30 19.25 -3.94 -8.31
C LYS A 30 18.47 -3.15 -7.26
N MET A 31 17.85 -2.04 -7.68
CA MET A 31 17.01 -1.24 -6.79
C MET A 31 15.77 -1.99 -6.32
N MET A 32 15.13 -2.74 -7.22
CA MET A 32 13.96 -3.53 -6.85
C MET A 32 14.34 -4.70 -5.94
N ASP A 33 15.49 -5.36 -6.14
CA ASP A 33 15.98 -6.40 -5.24
C ASP A 33 16.22 -5.86 -3.82
N GLU A 34 16.87 -4.70 -3.71
CA GLU A 34 17.09 -4.02 -2.42
C GLU A 34 15.76 -3.65 -1.75
N ALA A 35 14.82 -3.07 -2.50
CA ALA A 35 13.49 -2.72 -2.01
C ALA A 35 12.68 -3.95 -1.60
N LEU A 36 12.77 -5.05 -2.36
CA LEU A 36 12.08 -6.30 -2.05
C LEU A 36 12.62 -6.92 -0.75
N GLU A 37 13.94 -6.99 -0.60
CA GLU A 37 14.55 -7.52 0.61
C GLU A 37 14.13 -6.72 1.86
N ALA A 38 14.16 -5.38 1.76
CA ALA A 38 13.74 -4.51 2.84
C ALA A 38 12.22 -4.61 3.14
N THR A 39 11.38 -4.72 2.09
CA THR A 39 9.93 -4.88 2.24
C THR A 39 9.60 -6.19 2.95
N LYS A 40 10.30 -7.28 2.62
CA LYS A 40 10.15 -8.56 3.31
C LYS A 40 10.40 -8.41 4.81
N LYS A 41 11.51 -7.79 5.19
CA LYS A 41 11.88 -7.57 6.60
C LYS A 41 10.83 -6.75 7.35
N VAL A 42 10.27 -5.71 6.71
CA VAL A 42 9.20 -4.90 7.32
C VAL A 42 7.91 -5.69 7.50
N LEU A 43 7.48 -6.47 6.49
CA LEU A 43 6.30 -7.32 6.60
C LEU A 43 6.47 -8.40 7.67
N GLU A 44 7.64 -9.05 7.74
CA GLU A 44 7.99 -10.02 8.78
C GLU A 44 7.99 -9.38 10.18
N GLN A 45 8.56 -8.17 10.33
CA GLN A 45 8.54 -7.45 11.59
C GLN A 45 7.11 -7.07 12.00
N ARG A 46 6.28 -6.59 11.08
CA ARG A 46 4.87 -6.28 11.39
C ARG A 46 4.06 -7.52 11.73
N LYS A 47 4.29 -8.64 11.06
CA LYS A 47 3.69 -9.94 11.42
C LYS A 47 4.08 -10.35 12.85
N LYS A 48 5.35 -10.17 13.21
CA LYS A 48 5.83 -10.42 14.57
C LYS A 48 5.19 -9.48 15.59
N ASP A 49 5.15 -8.17 15.30
CA ASP A 49 4.55 -7.15 16.18
C ASP A 49 3.07 -7.44 16.50
N LEU A 50 2.31 -8.00 15.54
CA LEU A 50 0.90 -8.36 15.66
C LEU A 50 0.65 -9.77 16.23
N SER A 51 1.70 -10.55 16.48
CA SER A 51 1.56 -11.88 17.09
C SER A 51 1.23 -11.78 18.58
N GLU A 52 0.72 -12.85 19.18
CA GLU A 52 0.42 -12.89 20.63
C GLU A 52 1.62 -12.48 21.49
N GLU A 53 2.84 -12.90 21.10
CA GLU A 53 4.09 -12.57 21.79
C GLU A 53 4.54 -11.12 21.53
N GLY A 54 4.25 -10.58 20.35
CA GLY A 54 4.65 -9.22 19.95
C GLY A 54 3.71 -8.13 20.44
N TRP A 55 2.44 -8.45 20.68
CA TRP A 55 1.35 -7.49 20.91
C TRP A 55 1.32 -6.90 22.33
N ASN A 56 2.41 -6.23 22.69
CA ASN A 56 2.64 -5.57 23.97
C ASN A 56 2.11 -4.11 24.01
N ASP A 57 2.22 -3.45 25.17
CA ASP A 57 1.70 -2.10 25.39
C ASP A 57 2.30 -1.05 24.44
N ALA A 58 3.59 -1.17 24.09
CA ALA A 58 4.22 -0.25 23.15
C ALA A 58 3.64 -0.42 21.74
N LYS A 59 3.39 -1.65 21.30
CA LYS A 59 2.78 -1.95 20.00
C LYS A 59 1.31 -1.57 19.93
N ARG A 60 0.57 -1.71 21.03
CA ARG A 60 -0.80 -1.20 21.15
C ARG A 60 -0.85 0.32 21.05
N ALA A 61 0.07 1.02 21.74
CA ALA A 61 0.16 2.47 21.68
C ALA A 61 0.55 2.96 20.28
N GLU A 62 1.54 2.33 19.64
CA GLU A 62 1.96 2.63 18.27
C GLU A 62 0.79 2.42 17.28
N PHE A 63 0.04 1.32 17.42
CA PHE A 63 -1.12 1.05 16.57
C PHE A 63 -2.22 2.11 16.72
N GLU A 64 -2.58 2.47 17.95
CA GLU A 64 -3.57 3.52 18.20
C GLU A 64 -3.06 4.88 17.71
N GLU A 65 -1.76 5.14 17.82
CA GLU A 65 -1.15 6.34 17.26
C GLU A 65 -1.28 6.36 15.74
N ILE A 66 -1.00 5.26 15.03
CA ILE A 66 -1.04 5.22 13.57
C ILE A 66 -2.48 5.29 13.04
N PHE A 67 -3.38 4.48 13.58
CA PHE A 67 -4.74 4.33 13.06
C PHE A 67 -5.77 5.23 13.76
N GLY A 68 -5.49 5.77 14.94
CA GLY A 68 -6.46 6.51 15.76
C GLY A 68 -7.55 5.65 16.40
N ILE A 69 -7.44 4.33 16.26
CA ILE A 69 -8.39 3.32 16.74
C ILE A 69 -7.62 2.29 17.55
N GLN A 70 -8.18 1.87 18.68
CA GLN A 70 -7.59 0.81 19.49
C GLN A 70 -7.70 -0.53 18.80
N GLY A 71 -6.68 -1.38 18.90
CA GLY A 71 -6.70 -2.73 18.32
C GLY A 71 -7.90 -3.59 18.77
N SER A 72 -8.42 -3.36 19.98
CA SER A 72 -9.61 -4.04 20.51
C SER A 72 -10.95 -3.52 19.96
N SER A 73 -10.95 -2.44 19.18
CA SER A 73 -12.17 -1.86 18.61
C SER A 73 -12.76 -2.82 17.58
N ILE A 74 -14.05 -3.07 17.67
CA ILE A 74 -14.76 -3.91 16.71
C ILE A 74 -15.06 -3.09 15.45
N ILE A 75 -14.64 -3.60 14.30
CA ILE A 75 -14.89 -3.01 12.99
C ILE A 75 -15.77 -3.93 12.15
N SER A 76 -16.46 -3.35 11.17
CA SER A 76 -17.20 -4.10 10.16
C SER A 76 -16.35 -4.29 8.92
N VAL A 77 -16.16 -5.54 8.54
CA VAL A 77 -15.58 -5.94 7.27
C VAL A 77 -16.72 -6.23 6.31
N ASP A 78 -16.73 -5.52 5.18
CA ASP A 78 -17.67 -5.71 4.08
C ASP A 78 -16.88 -5.72 2.78
N GLY A 79 -17.27 -6.58 1.84
CA GLY A 79 -16.74 -6.69 0.48
C GLY A 79 -17.70 -6.25 -0.62
N GLU A 80 -18.86 -5.69 -0.29
CA GLU A 80 -19.87 -5.23 -1.27
C GLU A 80 -19.32 -4.24 -2.30
N ASP A 81 -18.40 -3.35 -1.90
CA ASP A 81 -17.79 -2.41 -2.83
C ASP A 81 -16.86 -3.12 -3.81
N GLU A 82 -16.06 -4.07 -3.33
CA GLU A 82 -15.24 -4.95 -4.16
C GLU A 82 -16.11 -5.79 -5.11
N LYS A 83 -17.19 -6.42 -4.60
CA LYS A 83 -18.20 -7.16 -5.40
C LYS A 83 -18.75 -6.30 -6.54
N LYS A 84 -19.18 -5.07 -6.25
CA LYS A 84 -19.72 -4.15 -7.26
C LYS A 84 -18.71 -3.80 -8.33
N LYS A 85 -17.46 -3.53 -7.95
CA LYS A 85 -16.39 -3.19 -8.90
C LYS A 85 -16.01 -4.38 -9.76
N THR A 86 -15.89 -5.56 -9.18
CA THR A 86 -15.62 -6.80 -9.91
C THR A 86 -16.73 -7.12 -10.90
N LYS A 87 -18.00 -6.97 -10.51
CA LYS A 87 -19.15 -7.10 -11.42
C LYS A 87 -19.17 -6.06 -12.55
N ALA A 88 -18.70 -4.84 -12.28
CA ALA A 88 -18.57 -3.82 -13.31
C ALA A 88 -17.43 -4.12 -14.30
N ALA A 89 -16.34 -4.74 -13.83
CA ALA A 89 -15.21 -5.16 -14.64
C ALA A 89 -15.53 -6.39 -15.51
N ASP A 90 -16.32 -7.34 -14.99
CA ASP A 90 -16.81 -8.51 -15.75
C ASP A 90 -18.32 -8.74 -15.54
N PRO A 91 -19.19 -8.08 -16.33
CA PRO A 91 -20.64 -8.19 -16.20
C PRO A 91 -21.22 -9.53 -16.65
N GLY A 92 -20.48 -10.30 -17.46
CA GLY A 92 -20.98 -11.49 -18.16
C GLY A 92 -20.89 -12.77 -17.34
N SER A 93 -19.93 -12.84 -16.42
CA SER A 93 -19.77 -13.97 -15.50
C SER A 93 -19.26 -13.53 -14.12
N PRO A 94 -19.97 -12.62 -13.42
CA PRO A 94 -19.52 -12.12 -12.12
C PRO A 94 -19.60 -13.25 -11.09
N MET A 95 -18.47 -13.90 -10.79
CA MET A 95 -18.39 -14.82 -9.65
C MET A 95 -18.23 -14.02 -8.36
N ASP A 96 -18.91 -14.44 -7.30
CA ASP A 96 -19.00 -13.68 -6.04
C ASP A 96 -17.66 -13.79 -5.26
N PRO A 97 -16.91 -12.69 -5.04
CA PRO A 97 -15.87 -12.71 -4.03
C PRO A 97 -16.57 -12.86 -2.67
N PHE A 98 -16.56 -14.08 -2.14
CA PHE A 98 -17.13 -14.47 -0.85
C PHE A 98 -16.43 -13.74 0.30
N ILE A 99 -16.63 -12.43 0.44
CA ILE A 99 -16.30 -11.67 1.63
C ILE A 99 -17.61 -11.53 2.38
N GLU A 100 -17.84 -12.39 3.36
CA GLU A 100 -18.97 -12.26 4.27
C GLU A 100 -18.86 -10.95 5.05
N ILE A 101 -20.02 -10.31 5.28
CA ILE A 101 -20.09 -9.21 6.24
C ILE A 101 -19.80 -9.81 7.61
N ARG A 102 -18.66 -9.44 8.20
CA ARG A 102 -18.28 -9.91 9.54
C ARG A 102 -17.77 -8.77 10.41
N THR A 103 -17.89 -8.97 11.71
CA THR A 103 -17.29 -8.11 12.71
C THR A 103 -16.03 -8.75 13.24
N ILE A 104 -14.96 -7.96 13.36
CA ILE A 104 -13.64 -8.41 13.80
C ILE A 104 -12.97 -7.29 14.60
N SER A 105 -12.01 -7.60 15.48
CA SER A 105 -11.21 -6.54 16.08
C SER A 105 -10.29 -5.89 15.05
N ALA A 106 -9.97 -4.61 15.23
CA ALA A 106 -9.03 -3.89 14.38
C ALA A 106 -7.64 -4.58 14.36
N HIS A 107 -7.22 -5.14 15.49
CA HIS A 107 -5.97 -5.90 15.61
C HIS A 107 -5.98 -7.14 14.72
N GLU A 108 -6.98 -8.01 14.88
CA GLU A 108 -7.10 -9.23 14.09
C GLU A 108 -7.22 -8.92 12.59
N PHE A 109 -7.95 -7.86 12.21
CA PHE A 109 -8.04 -7.45 10.82
C PHE A 109 -6.68 -7.08 10.21
N VAL A 110 -5.88 -6.28 10.92
CA VAL A 110 -4.54 -5.90 10.45
C VAL A 110 -3.58 -7.08 10.48
N GLN A 111 -3.69 -7.96 11.48
CA GLN A 111 -2.92 -9.20 11.57
C GLN A 111 -3.15 -10.09 10.34
N GLU A 112 -4.40 -10.45 10.06
CA GLU A 112 -4.75 -11.23 8.88
C GLU A 112 -4.31 -10.52 7.58
N SER A 113 -4.41 -9.20 7.53
CA SER A 113 -3.99 -8.41 6.37
C SER A 113 -2.49 -8.47 6.13
N VAL A 114 -1.67 -8.30 7.16
CA VAL A 114 -0.20 -8.40 7.04
C VAL A 114 0.21 -9.81 6.63
N GLU A 115 -0.46 -10.84 7.15
CA GLU A 115 -0.21 -12.23 6.75
C GLU A 115 -0.49 -12.46 5.26
N ARG A 116 -1.63 -11.97 4.75
CA ARG A 116 -1.96 -12.03 3.31
C ARG A 116 -0.97 -11.26 2.45
N LEU A 117 -0.62 -10.04 2.87
CA LEU A 117 0.36 -9.21 2.16
C LEU A 117 1.71 -9.92 2.07
N LEU A 118 2.18 -10.54 3.16
CA LEU A 118 3.43 -11.31 3.16
C LEU A 118 3.35 -12.54 2.25
N ALA A 119 2.28 -13.32 2.33
CA ALA A 119 2.09 -14.51 1.49
C ALA A 119 2.05 -14.16 -0.01
N MET A 120 1.36 -13.06 -0.37
CA MET A 120 1.35 -12.54 -1.73
C MET A 120 2.73 -12.03 -2.15
N PHE A 121 3.40 -11.28 -1.26
CA PHE A 121 4.72 -10.71 -1.52
C PHE A 121 5.79 -11.78 -1.77
N GLU A 122 5.74 -12.92 -1.10
CA GLU A 122 6.68 -14.03 -1.33
C GLU A 122 6.61 -14.62 -2.74
N LYS A 123 5.55 -14.36 -3.49
CA LYS A 123 5.40 -14.77 -4.89
C LYS A 123 5.91 -13.72 -5.88
N ILE A 124 6.20 -12.50 -5.43
CA ILE A 124 6.63 -11.37 -6.25
C ILE A 124 8.16 -11.35 -6.32
N SER A 125 8.73 -11.24 -7.53
CA SER A 125 10.17 -11.15 -7.71
C SER A 125 10.57 -10.31 -8.92
N THR A 126 11.85 -9.94 -8.97
CA THR A 126 12.52 -9.54 -10.20
C THR A 126 12.91 -10.78 -11.03
N THR A 127 13.20 -10.60 -12.31
CA THR A 127 13.80 -11.65 -13.16
C THR A 127 15.19 -11.23 -13.63
N GLY A 128 16.04 -12.23 -13.88
CA GLY A 128 17.45 -12.05 -14.24
C GLY A 128 17.68 -11.34 -15.58
N ASN A 129 16.71 -11.40 -16.49
CA ASN A 129 16.71 -10.69 -17.77
C ASN A 129 15.31 -10.13 -18.02
N ALA A 130 15.22 -9.03 -18.77
CA ALA A 130 13.95 -8.68 -19.42
C ALA A 130 13.45 -9.92 -20.15
N GLU A 131 12.19 -10.31 -19.94
CA GLU A 131 11.58 -11.31 -20.80
C GLU A 131 11.79 -10.82 -22.24
N ASN A 132 12.26 -11.70 -23.13
CA ASN A 132 12.86 -11.33 -24.42
C ASN A 132 11.99 -10.43 -25.33
N ASP A 133 10.73 -10.22 -24.98
CA ASP A 133 9.75 -9.45 -25.73
C ASP A 133 9.39 -8.07 -25.11
N ASP A 134 9.70 -7.78 -23.83
CA ASP A 134 9.47 -6.46 -23.22
C ASP A 134 10.66 -6.01 -22.34
N PRO A 135 11.53 -5.08 -22.83
CA PRO A 135 12.68 -4.58 -22.08
C PRO A 135 12.30 -3.78 -20.82
N THR A 136 11.03 -3.41 -20.67
CA THR A 136 10.49 -2.70 -19.51
C THR A 136 9.96 -3.63 -18.43
N LEU A 137 9.74 -4.91 -18.72
CA LEU A 137 9.26 -5.89 -17.75
C LEU A 137 10.42 -6.59 -17.04
N ASN A 138 10.37 -6.60 -15.70
CA ASN A 138 11.33 -7.31 -14.86
C ASN A 138 10.56 -8.08 -13.77
N GLY A 139 10.24 -9.35 -14.06
CA GLY A 139 9.38 -10.20 -13.23
C GLY A 139 7.98 -9.61 -13.03
N ASN A 140 7.69 -9.20 -11.80
CA ASN A 140 6.41 -8.56 -11.45
C ASN A 140 6.40 -7.04 -11.62
N PHE A 141 7.48 -6.43 -12.14
CA PHE A 141 7.64 -4.98 -12.17
C PHE A 141 7.78 -4.42 -13.58
N PHE A 142 6.93 -3.46 -13.93
CA PHE A 142 7.10 -2.63 -15.12
C PHE A 142 7.94 -1.41 -14.79
N ASN A 143 9.13 -1.33 -15.39
CA ASN A 143 10.03 -0.18 -15.33
C ASN A 143 9.47 0.98 -16.17
N LYS A 144 8.69 1.83 -15.51
CA LYS A 144 8.15 3.08 -16.07
C LYS A 144 8.86 4.29 -15.47
N THR A 145 10.13 4.13 -15.09
CA THR A 145 10.91 5.20 -14.42
C THR A 145 11.11 6.42 -15.31
N HIS A 146 10.98 6.31 -16.63
CA HIS A 146 10.95 7.45 -17.54
C HIS A 146 9.72 8.38 -17.38
N LEU A 147 8.66 7.94 -16.68
CA LEU A 147 7.43 8.71 -16.48
C LEU A 147 7.41 9.40 -15.10
N LYS A 148 7.13 10.71 -15.08
CA LYS A 148 7.04 11.55 -13.87
C LYS A 148 5.61 11.62 -13.30
N LYS A 149 4.91 10.48 -13.25
CA LYS A 149 3.46 10.44 -12.93
C LYS A 149 3.09 9.88 -11.55
N GLY A 150 4.08 9.63 -10.69
CA GLY A 150 3.88 9.06 -9.36
C GLY A 150 5.10 8.26 -8.89
N SER A 151 4.88 7.42 -7.87
CA SER A 151 5.90 6.51 -7.32
C SER A 151 5.68 5.10 -7.84
N ALA A 152 4.50 4.53 -7.62
CA ALA A 152 4.09 3.26 -8.19
C ALA A 152 2.59 3.28 -8.53
N SER A 153 2.10 2.20 -9.14
CA SER A 153 0.66 1.95 -9.27
C SER A 153 0.37 0.49 -9.61
N VAL A 154 -0.69 -0.06 -9.04
CA VAL A 154 -1.30 -1.34 -9.45
C VAL A 154 -2.72 -1.16 -9.98
N THR A 155 -3.22 -2.18 -10.68
CA THR A 155 -4.66 -2.35 -10.86
C THR A 155 -5.14 -3.34 -9.80
N ALA A 156 -6.08 -2.91 -8.95
CA ALA A 156 -6.48 -3.66 -7.76
C ALA A 156 -7.16 -5.01 -8.05
N ASP A 157 -7.76 -5.15 -9.24
CA ASP A 157 -8.52 -6.32 -9.66
C ASP A 157 -7.67 -7.53 -10.06
N GLN A 158 -6.34 -7.39 -10.15
CA GLN A 158 -5.44 -8.49 -10.56
C GLN A 158 -5.52 -9.72 -9.63
N THR A 159 -5.84 -9.55 -8.35
CA THR A 159 -6.05 -10.66 -7.41
C THR A 159 -7.47 -11.22 -7.44
N SER A 160 -8.38 -10.60 -8.20
CA SER A 160 -9.76 -11.09 -8.34
C SER A 160 -9.72 -12.44 -9.04
N PHE A 161 -10.22 -13.48 -8.37
CA PHE A 161 -10.32 -14.84 -8.90
C PHE A 161 -8.98 -15.46 -9.33
N LEU A 162 -7.89 -14.92 -8.81
CA LEU A 162 -6.55 -15.42 -9.10
C LEU A 162 -6.11 -16.37 -8.00
N ASP A 163 -5.81 -17.61 -8.37
CA ASP A 163 -5.15 -18.57 -7.49
C ASP A 163 -3.81 -17.97 -7.02
N PRO A 164 -3.50 -17.97 -5.70
CA PRO A 164 -2.25 -17.44 -5.16
C PRO A 164 -0.99 -18.01 -5.81
N ASP A 165 -1.02 -19.25 -6.32
CA ASP A 165 0.12 -19.84 -7.01
C ASP A 165 0.42 -19.17 -8.36
N ARG A 166 -0.53 -18.41 -8.91
CA ARG A 166 -0.39 -17.66 -10.16
C ARG A 166 0.09 -16.22 -9.97
N TYR A 167 0.29 -15.78 -8.72
CA TYR A 167 0.69 -14.40 -8.44
C TYR A 167 2.03 -14.04 -9.09
N LYS A 168 2.96 -15.00 -9.14
CA LYS A 168 4.27 -14.81 -9.74
C LYS A 168 4.19 -14.43 -11.21
N GLU A 169 3.30 -15.06 -11.97
CA GLU A 169 3.17 -14.76 -13.41
C GLU A 169 2.31 -13.51 -13.64
N VAL A 170 1.25 -13.33 -12.86
CA VAL A 170 0.16 -12.39 -13.19
C VAL A 170 0.31 -11.03 -12.52
N LEU A 171 0.75 -10.93 -11.27
CA LEU A 171 0.77 -9.65 -10.58
C LEU A 171 1.81 -8.72 -11.21
N LYS A 172 1.40 -7.50 -11.55
CA LYS A 172 2.23 -6.47 -12.15
C LYS A 172 2.09 -5.15 -11.40
N ILE A 173 3.23 -4.60 -11.01
CA ILE A 173 3.37 -3.33 -10.33
C ILE A 173 4.14 -2.37 -11.24
N ASN A 174 3.57 -1.20 -11.49
CA ASN A 174 4.26 -0.17 -12.25
C ASN A 174 5.16 0.64 -11.33
N ILE A 175 6.42 0.86 -11.69
CA ILE A 175 7.36 1.67 -10.92
C ILE A 175 7.75 2.91 -11.72
N PHE A 176 7.56 4.09 -11.13
CA PHE A 176 7.74 5.40 -11.77
C PHE A 176 8.94 6.17 -11.23
N GLN A 177 9.21 7.34 -11.81
CA GLN A 177 10.39 8.15 -11.50
C GLN A 177 10.51 8.51 -10.00
N ASN A 178 9.40 8.81 -9.31
CA ASN A 178 9.48 9.29 -7.92
C ASN A 178 9.92 8.18 -6.97
N PHE A 179 9.63 6.91 -7.27
CA PHE A 179 10.10 5.77 -6.46
C PHE A 179 11.63 5.72 -6.36
N VAL A 180 12.31 6.02 -7.47
CA VAL A 180 13.78 6.05 -7.54
C VAL A 180 14.41 7.13 -6.64
N CYS A 181 13.61 8.12 -6.24
CA CYS A 181 14.04 9.24 -5.41
C CYS A 181 13.75 9.05 -3.92
N LYS A 182 12.95 8.04 -3.56
CA LYS A 182 12.60 7.74 -2.18
C LYS A 182 13.78 7.08 -1.44
N SER A 183 13.84 7.27 -0.13
CA SER A 183 14.66 6.44 0.75
C SER A 183 14.21 4.98 0.65
N LEU A 184 15.07 4.05 1.05
CA LEU A 184 14.71 2.63 1.06
C LEU A 184 13.58 2.36 2.06
N MET A 185 13.71 2.88 3.28
CA MET A 185 12.79 2.67 4.42
C MET A 185 12.41 3.99 5.09
N GLY A 186 11.49 3.93 6.05
CA GLY A 186 10.94 5.09 6.77
C GLY A 186 9.79 5.78 6.04
N PHE A 187 9.56 7.05 6.39
CA PHE A 187 8.47 7.87 5.85
C PHE A 187 8.54 8.03 4.32
N ASP A 188 7.41 7.82 3.64
CA ASP A 188 7.27 7.99 2.19
C ASP A 188 8.40 7.26 1.40
N SER A 189 8.76 6.05 1.81
CA SER A 189 9.90 5.28 1.32
C SER A 189 9.53 4.30 0.20
N GLN A 190 10.54 3.66 -0.40
CA GLN A 190 10.34 2.57 -1.37
C GLN A 190 9.56 1.42 -0.74
N VAL A 191 9.90 1.03 0.48
CA VAL A 191 9.20 -0.03 1.23
C VAL A 191 7.76 0.38 1.54
N SER A 192 7.52 1.57 2.11
CA SER A 192 6.15 2.02 2.44
C SER A 192 5.30 2.11 1.18
N THR A 193 5.88 2.59 0.06
CA THR A 193 5.22 2.64 -1.24
C THR A 193 4.86 1.24 -1.75
N LEU A 194 5.74 0.24 -1.63
CA LEU A 194 5.39 -1.12 -2.05
C LEU A 194 4.26 -1.69 -1.19
N CYS A 195 4.29 -1.50 0.13
CA CYS A 195 3.19 -1.92 1.00
C CYS A 195 1.86 -1.21 0.68
N HIS A 196 1.93 0.08 0.33
CA HIS A 196 0.79 0.85 -0.17
C HIS A 196 0.17 0.18 -1.40
N GLU A 197 0.98 -0.10 -2.43
CA GLU A 197 0.50 -0.74 -3.65
C GLU A 197 -0.05 -2.16 -3.40
N LEU A 198 0.61 -2.94 -2.56
CA LEU A 198 0.14 -4.30 -2.22
C LEU A 198 -1.22 -4.25 -1.49
N SER A 199 -1.45 -3.21 -0.68
CA SER A 199 -2.73 -3.05 0.04
C SER A 199 -3.91 -2.81 -0.89
N HIS A 200 -3.69 -2.24 -2.08
CA HIS A 200 -4.76 -1.98 -3.05
C HIS A 200 -5.38 -3.24 -3.62
N PHE A 201 -4.61 -4.32 -3.78
CA PHE A 201 -5.13 -5.56 -4.32
C PHE A 201 -6.35 -6.01 -3.54
N TYR A 202 -7.39 -6.44 -4.26
CA TYR A 202 -8.61 -6.90 -3.63
C TYR A 202 -8.35 -8.15 -2.80
N ARG A 203 -9.14 -8.27 -1.73
CA ARG A 203 -9.26 -9.51 -0.97
C ARG A 203 -9.95 -10.54 -1.86
N SER A 204 -9.45 -11.76 -1.87
CA SER A 204 -9.91 -12.86 -2.70
C SER A 204 -9.95 -14.17 -1.91
N GLY A 205 -10.45 -15.23 -2.54
CA GLY A 205 -10.65 -16.52 -1.88
C GLY A 205 -11.82 -16.52 -0.88
N GLU A 206 -12.10 -17.69 -0.32
CA GLU A 206 -13.14 -17.88 0.69
C GLU A 206 -12.88 -16.98 1.91
N ASN A 207 -13.87 -16.18 2.29
CA ASN A 207 -13.81 -15.21 3.39
C ASN A 207 -12.69 -14.17 3.27
N GLY A 208 -12.19 -13.91 2.06
CA GLY A 208 -11.14 -12.93 1.82
C GLY A 208 -9.77 -13.36 2.38
N LYS A 209 -9.51 -14.68 2.44
CA LYS A 209 -8.27 -15.26 2.97
C LYS A 209 -7.03 -15.00 2.10
N ASP A 210 -7.20 -14.56 0.85
CA ASP A 210 -6.14 -14.30 -0.11
C ASP A 210 -6.16 -12.83 -0.58
N GLY A 211 -5.10 -12.40 -1.28
CA GLY A 211 -5.03 -11.08 -1.92
C GLY A 211 -4.50 -9.97 -0.99
N GLY A 212 -4.92 -8.72 -1.24
CA GLY A 212 -4.46 -7.56 -0.46
C GLY A 212 -5.43 -7.18 0.66
N MET A 213 -5.68 -5.86 0.77
CA MET A 213 -6.62 -5.27 1.73
C MET A 213 -7.83 -4.63 1.04
N GLY A 214 -7.79 -4.42 -0.27
CA GLY A 214 -8.80 -3.69 -1.02
C GLY A 214 -8.86 -2.19 -0.70
N THR A 215 -7.72 -1.59 -0.36
CA THR A 215 -7.66 -0.16 -0.02
C THR A 215 -7.87 0.73 -1.24
N GLU A 216 -8.23 1.98 -0.99
CA GLU A 216 -8.36 3.04 -1.99
C GLU A 216 -7.47 4.22 -1.64
N ASP A 217 -7.08 4.96 -2.68
CA ASP A 217 -6.50 6.30 -2.56
C ASP A 217 -7.59 7.33 -2.20
N MET A 218 -7.90 7.43 -0.91
CA MET A 218 -8.97 8.31 -0.43
C MET A 218 -8.49 9.77 -0.26
N PRO A 219 -9.30 10.76 -0.63
CA PRO A 219 -10.73 10.66 -0.98
C PRO A 219 -10.98 10.18 -2.42
N THR A 220 -11.98 9.31 -2.58
CA THR A 220 -12.43 8.79 -3.89
C THR A 220 -13.60 9.56 -4.50
N LYS A 221 -14.38 10.29 -3.69
CA LYS A 221 -15.45 11.19 -4.15
C LYS A 221 -14.89 12.56 -4.54
N GLY A 222 -15.23 13.03 -5.75
CA GLY A 222 -14.84 14.35 -6.27
C GLY A 222 -14.03 14.32 -7.57
N GLY A 223 -13.65 13.15 -8.09
CA GLY A 223 -12.85 13.02 -9.31
C GLY A 223 -11.36 13.37 -9.08
N TYR A 224 -10.64 13.63 -10.17
CA TYR A 224 -9.25 14.10 -10.13
C TYR A 224 -9.19 15.53 -9.56
N ASP A 225 -8.86 15.67 -8.28
CA ASP A 225 -8.37 16.92 -7.71
C ASP A 225 -6.84 16.95 -7.84
N PRO A 226 -6.24 17.88 -8.60
CA PRO A 226 -4.79 17.99 -8.74
C PRO A 226 -4.07 18.19 -7.39
N ASN A 227 -4.80 18.57 -6.34
CA ASN A 227 -4.26 18.73 -5.00
C ASN A 227 -4.45 17.52 -4.10
N LYS A 228 -5.18 16.46 -4.52
CA LYS A 228 -5.63 15.32 -3.69
C LYS A 228 -4.73 15.13 -2.47
N LYS A 229 -5.17 15.70 -1.34
CA LYS A 229 -4.36 15.78 -0.14
C LYS A 229 -4.53 14.49 0.66
N TYR A 230 -4.00 13.41 0.12
CA TYR A 230 -4.18 12.07 0.63
C TYR A 230 -3.79 11.93 2.12
N TYR A 231 -2.64 12.49 2.51
CA TYR A 231 -2.19 12.54 3.90
C TYR A 231 -3.07 13.42 4.82
N GLU A 232 -3.65 14.50 4.28
CA GLU A 232 -4.62 15.33 5.03
C GLU A 232 -5.90 14.52 5.30
N PHE A 233 -6.41 13.82 4.29
CA PHE A 233 -7.58 12.95 4.46
C PHE A 233 -7.30 11.77 5.39
N ALA A 234 -6.12 11.16 5.29
CA ALA A 234 -5.69 10.10 6.21
C ALA A 234 -5.65 10.60 7.67
N SER A 235 -5.21 11.84 7.90
CA SER A 235 -5.22 12.49 9.21
C SER A 235 -6.64 12.76 9.72
N ILE A 236 -7.57 13.13 8.83
CA ILE A 236 -8.99 13.31 9.16
C ILE A 236 -9.61 11.99 9.61
N LEU A 237 -9.40 10.90 8.86
CA LEU A 237 -9.93 9.56 9.21
C LEU A 237 -9.43 9.10 10.58
N LYS A 238 -8.12 9.25 10.83
CA LYS A 238 -7.49 9.00 12.14
C LYS A 238 -8.13 9.84 13.25
N LYS A 239 -8.28 11.16 13.04
CA LYS A 239 -8.88 12.08 14.04
C LYS A 239 -10.34 11.72 14.35
N TRP A 240 -11.09 11.26 13.36
CA TRP A 240 -12.47 10.81 13.53
C TRP A 240 -12.58 9.42 14.12
N LYS A 241 -11.47 8.72 14.36
CA LYS A 241 -11.44 7.32 14.78
C LYS A 241 -12.29 6.44 13.84
N SER A 242 -12.24 6.75 12.55
CA SER A 242 -13.10 6.13 11.53
C SER A 242 -12.50 4.82 11.07
N GLN A 243 -13.28 3.71 11.08
CA GLN A 243 -12.80 2.41 10.58
C GLN A 243 -12.33 2.46 9.11
N TYR A 244 -12.69 3.50 8.35
CA TYR A 244 -12.19 3.73 6.99
C TYR A 244 -10.68 3.95 6.91
N VAL A 245 -9.96 4.16 8.03
CA VAL A 245 -8.49 4.09 8.04
C VAL A 245 -7.96 2.77 7.48
N PHE A 246 -8.71 1.68 7.64
CA PHE A 246 -8.34 0.36 7.10
C PHE A 246 -8.67 0.19 5.61
N LYS A 247 -9.49 1.08 5.04
CA LYS A 247 -9.78 1.14 3.59
C LYS A 247 -8.95 2.21 2.88
N ASN A 248 -8.15 3.02 3.57
CA ASN A 248 -7.34 4.07 2.96
C ASN A 248 -5.86 3.65 2.86
N SER A 249 -5.34 3.58 1.63
CA SER A 249 -3.96 3.14 1.35
C SER A 249 -2.92 3.97 2.08
N TYR A 250 -3.13 5.28 2.24
CA TYR A 250 -2.22 6.18 2.94
C TYR A 250 -2.21 6.03 4.46
N ASN A 251 -3.31 5.56 5.07
CA ASN A 251 -3.30 5.20 6.49
C ASN A 251 -2.56 3.87 6.69
N VAL A 252 -2.77 2.92 5.78
CA VAL A 252 -2.07 1.63 5.78
C VAL A 252 -0.57 1.80 5.51
N GLU A 253 -0.18 2.69 4.59
CA GLU A 253 1.22 3.01 4.28
C GLU A 253 1.99 3.44 5.53
N GLN A 254 1.42 4.35 6.33
CA GLN A 254 2.03 4.83 7.59
C GLN A 254 2.33 3.70 8.57
N TYR A 255 1.56 2.61 8.52
CA TYR A 255 1.84 1.43 9.34
C TYR A 255 3.14 0.72 8.93
N PHE A 256 3.62 0.87 7.70
CA PHE A 256 4.85 0.25 7.22
C PHE A 256 6.05 1.20 7.17
N GLU A 257 5.91 2.44 7.62
CA GLU A 257 6.97 3.47 7.65
C GLU A 257 7.95 3.28 8.83
N ILE A 258 8.44 2.06 9.05
CA ILE A 258 9.42 1.75 10.09
C ILE A 258 10.85 1.71 9.55
N GLU A 259 11.79 1.95 10.45
CA GLU A 259 13.22 1.71 10.25
C GLU A 259 13.62 0.45 11.03
N LEU A 260 14.49 -0.40 10.46
CA LEU A 260 14.98 -1.66 11.04
C LEU A 260 16.50 -1.66 11.19
#